data_AF-A0A2W6DIM2-F1
#
_entry.id   AF-A0A2W6DIM2-F1
#
_cell.length_a   1.000
_cell.length_b   1.000
_cell.length_c   1.000
_cell.angle_alpha   90.00
_cell.angle_beta   90.00
_cell.angle_gamma   90.00
#
_symmetry.space_group_name_H-M   'P 1'
#
loop_
_entity.id
_entity.type
_entity.pdbx_description
1 polymer ?
#
loop_
_entity_poly.entity_id
_entity_poly.type
_entity_poly.pdbx_seq_one_letter_code
_entity_poly.pdbx_strand_id
1 'polypeptide(L)'
;MAEATQFNPDRLRVALDHGEEVELDGGTLVVDGAECPSVVLRLTPWRARSVARVLEEWSAVSRVFHRAPRAVLTEVELSRTLDLAASALGDPEPSVPLVRGDRVVPSRQRLDAVAMLTERESRLSALQRLALVDAAASWLSEPNGGEQLAHALLGAACTTEVTAEHVYLALITPPDNSDDHSEGLPS
;
A
#
# COMPACT_ATOMS: atom_id res chain seq x y z
N MET A 1 -49.61 -2.23 6.99
CA MET A 1 -49.10 -1.02 7.67
C MET A 1 -47.64 -1.27 7.92
N ALA A 2 -46.76 -0.42 7.36
CA ALA A 2 -45.31 -0.58 7.45
C ALA A 2 -44.82 -0.17 8.84
N GLU A 3 -44.12 -1.07 9.52
CA GLU A 3 -43.44 -0.81 10.79
C GLU A 3 -42.11 -0.13 10.45
N ALA A 4 -41.98 1.14 10.83
CA ALA A 4 -40.76 1.90 10.62
C ALA A 4 -39.65 1.30 11.48
N THR A 5 -38.59 0.82 10.82
CA THR A 5 -37.35 0.39 11.45
C THR A 5 -36.79 1.58 12.22
N GLN A 6 -36.99 1.59 13.53
CA GLN A 6 -36.50 2.65 14.42
C GLN A 6 -34.97 2.60 14.39
N PHE A 7 -34.35 3.49 13.62
CA PHE A 7 -32.91 3.64 13.56
C PHE A 7 -32.45 4.21 14.90
N ASN A 8 -31.78 3.39 15.72
CA ASN A 8 -31.16 3.88 16.95
C ASN A 8 -29.74 4.35 16.62
N PRO A 9 -29.47 5.68 16.57
CA PRO A 9 -28.16 6.21 16.21
C PRO A 9 -27.07 5.84 17.22
N ASP A 10 -27.43 5.46 18.44
CA ASP A 10 -26.49 5.14 19.53
C ASP A 10 -26.01 3.68 19.50
N ARG A 11 -26.49 2.87 18.53
CA ARG A 11 -26.11 1.45 18.35
C ARG A 11 -25.91 1.12 16.87
N LEU A 12 -25.05 1.90 16.21
CA LEU A 12 -24.64 1.59 14.85
C LEU A 12 -23.62 0.44 14.88
N ARG A 13 -23.95 -0.68 14.23
CA ARG A 13 -23.02 -1.79 13.98
C ARG A 13 -22.86 -1.98 12.48
N VAL A 14 -21.62 -1.98 12.00
CA VAL A 14 -21.26 -2.18 10.60
C VAL A 14 -20.35 -3.40 10.53
N ALA A 15 -20.78 -4.43 9.83
CA ALA A 15 -19.93 -5.56 9.47
C ALA A 15 -19.12 -5.20 8.21
N LEU A 16 -17.84 -5.51 8.22
CA LEU A 16 -16.92 -5.32 7.10
C LEU A 16 -16.72 -6.65 6.35
N ASP A 17 -16.18 -6.54 5.13
CA ASP A 17 -16.15 -7.64 4.16
C ASP A 17 -15.39 -8.89 4.61
N HIS A 18 -14.56 -8.81 5.66
CA HIS A 18 -13.72 -9.93 6.11
C HIS A 18 -14.00 -10.33 7.57
N GLY A 19 -15.23 -10.08 8.04
CA GLY A 19 -15.71 -10.49 9.36
C GLY A 19 -15.31 -9.56 10.50
N GLU A 20 -14.69 -8.42 10.20
CA GLU A 20 -14.48 -7.35 11.16
C GLU A 20 -15.78 -6.58 11.43
N GLU A 21 -15.88 -5.96 12.61
CA GLU A 21 -17.07 -5.21 12.99
C GLU A 21 -16.70 -3.89 13.65
N VAL A 22 -17.40 -2.84 13.24
CA VAL A 22 -17.33 -1.51 13.84
C VAL A 22 -18.64 -1.27 14.58
N GLU A 23 -18.57 -0.99 15.88
CA GLU A 23 -19.73 -0.77 16.73
C GLU A 23 -19.58 0.56 17.49
N LEU A 24 -20.62 1.42 17.45
CA LEU A 24 -20.76 2.48 18.45
C LEU A 24 -21.21 1.82 19.76
N ASP A 25 -20.35 1.85 20.77
CA ASP A 25 -20.63 1.23 22.08
C ASP A 25 -21.50 2.11 22.99
N GLY A 26 -21.90 3.29 22.49
CA GLY A 26 -22.70 4.28 23.20
C GLY A 26 -21.93 5.04 24.29
N GLY A 27 -20.62 4.81 24.41
CA GLY A 27 -19.76 5.56 25.31
C GLY A 27 -19.24 6.86 24.70
N THR A 28 -18.59 7.67 25.53
CA THR A 28 -17.87 8.86 25.11
C THR A 28 -16.45 8.87 25.68
N LEU A 29 -15.50 9.30 24.87
CA LEU A 29 -14.11 9.55 25.23
C LEU A 29 -13.85 11.05 25.27
N VAL A 30 -13.09 11.52 26.25
CA VAL A 30 -12.64 12.92 26.29
C VAL A 30 -11.28 13.00 25.61
N VAL A 31 -11.23 13.64 24.44
CA VAL A 31 -9.98 13.87 23.67
C VAL A 31 -9.77 15.38 23.57
N ASP A 32 -8.63 15.86 24.06
CA ASP A 32 -8.29 17.29 24.10
C ASP A 32 -9.38 18.19 24.72
N GLY A 33 -10.11 17.66 25.70
CA GLY A 33 -11.18 18.37 26.41
C GLY A 33 -12.54 18.36 25.70
N ALA A 34 -12.65 17.71 24.53
CA ALA A 34 -13.91 17.51 23.82
C ALA A 34 -14.43 16.08 24.02
N GLU A 35 -15.72 15.93 24.31
CA GLU A 35 -16.39 14.63 24.33
C GLU A 35 -16.62 14.13 22.90
N CYS A 36 -16.10 12.94 22.60
CA CYS A 36 -16.19 12.26 21.32
C CYS A 36 -16.86 10.89 21.53
N PRO A 37 -17.72 10.40 20.62
CA PRO A 37 -18.29 9.06 20.74
C PRO A 37 -17.20 7.97 20.68
N SER A 38 -17.27 6.95 21.53
CA SER A 38 -16.40 5.77 21.43
C SER A 38 -16.88 4.81 20.36
N VAL A 39 -15.90 4.16 19.73
CA VAL A 39 -16.10 3.14 18.71
C VAL A 39 -15.32 1.91 19.13
N VAL A 40 -15.97 0.75 19.12
CA VAL A 40 -15.34 -0.55 19.30
C VAL A 40 -15.09 -1.17 17.93
N LEU A 41 -13.83 -1.49 17.68
CA LEU A 41 -13.39 -2.21 16.49
C LEU A 41 -13.02 -3.64 16.86
N ARG A 42 -13.76 -4.62 16.33
CA ARG A 42 -13.46 -6.04 16.49
C ARG A 42 -12.70 -6.55 15.27
N LEU A 43 -11.49 -7.06 15.50
CA LEU A 43 -10.60 -7.57 14.45
C LEU A 43 -10.19 -9.01 14.74
N THR A 44 -9.93 -9.77 13.68
CA THR A 44 -9.14 -11.00 13.77
C THR A 44 -7.66 -10.67 14.08
N PRO A 45 -6.90 -11.59 14.70
CA PRO A 45 -5.52 -11.30 15.11
C PRO A 45 -4.60 -10.86 13.96
N TRP A 46 -4.70 -11.50 12.79
CA TRP A 46 -3.89 -11.12 11.63
C TRP A 46 -4.25 -9.73 11.09
N ARG A 47 -5.54 -9.34 11.09
CA ARG A 47 -5.97 -7.99 10.71
C ARG A 47 -5.45 -6.94 11.67
N ALA A 48 -5.49 -7.21 12.96
CA ALA A 48 -4.90 -6.31 13.96
C ALA A 48 -3.40 -6.08 13.68
N ARG A 49 -2.65 -7.11 13.30
CA ARG A 49 -1.24 -7.00 12.89
C ARG A 49 -1.04 -6.21 11.60
N SER A 50 -1.88 -6.42 10.59
CA SER A 50 -1.84 -5.64 9.35
C SER A 50 -2.12 -4.16 9.60
N VAL A 51 -3.13 -3.84 10.41
CA VAL A 51 -3.43 -2.47 10.82
C VAL A 51 -2.29 -1.87 11.63
N ALA A 52 -1.69 -2.63 12.56
CA ALA A 52 -0.53 -2.17 13.33
C ALA A 52 0.64 -1.73 12.42
N ARG A 53 0.96 -2.53 11.39
CA ARG A 53 2.01 -2.19 10.41
C ARG A 53 1.66 -0.94 9.61
N VAL A 54 0.43 -0.83 9.11
CA VAL A 54 -0.01 0.36 8.36
C VAL A 54 0.05 1.62 9.22
N LEU A 55 -0.37 1.54 10.49
CA LEU A 55 -0.29 2.66 11.43
C LEU A 55 1.15 3.05 11.73
N GLU A 56 2.06 2.09 11.84
CA GLU A 56 3.49 2.36 12.07
C GLU A 56 4.12 3.08 10.87
N GLU A 57 3.88 2.58 9.66
CA GLU A 57 4.36 3.20 8.42
C GLU A 57 3.76 4.59 8.20
N TRP A 58 2.44 4.73 8.41
CA TRP A 58 1.78 6.03 8.36
C TRP A 58 2.36 7.00 9.39
N SER A 59 2.59 6.55 10.64
CA SER A 59 3.22 7.37 11.68
C SER A 59 4.64 7.80 11.32
N ALA A 60 5.39 6.97 10.59
CA ALA A 60 6.71 7.31 10.09
C ALA A 60 6.63 8.39 9.00
N VAL A 61 5.74 8.22 8.02
CA VAL A 61 5.52 9.15 6.92
C VAL A 61 4.95 10.48 7.41
N SER A 62 3.93 10.44 8.26
CA SER A 62 3.23 11.62 8.76
C SER A 62 4.17 12.57 9.51
N ARG A 63 5.15 12.04 10.26
CA ARG A 63 6.21 12.79 10.94
C ARG A 63 7.11 13.58 9.99
N VAL A 64 7.31 13.10 8.76
CA VAL A 64 8.09 13.83 7.74
C VAL A 64 7.34 15.06 7.24
N PHE A 65 6.01 14.96 7.14
CA PHE A 65 5.16 16.01 6.57
C PHE A 65 4.59 16.99 7.61
N HIS A 66 4.41 16.58 8.87
CA HIS A 66 3.84 17.42 9.91
C HIS A 66 4.91 18.00 10.83
N ARG A 67 5.08 19.34 10.80
CA ARG A 67 6.03 20.11 11.63
C ARG A 67 5.51 20.48 13.03
N ALA A 68 4.23 20.25 13.32
CA ALA A 68 3.61 20.62 14.60
C ALA A 68 3.33 19.38 15.45
N PRO A 69 3.55 19.43 16.78
CA PRO A 69 3.21 18.34 17.67
C PRO A 69 1.70 18.37 17.91
N ARG A 70 0.91 17.75 17.03
CA ARG A 70 -0.36 17.17 17.48
C ARG A 70 -0.03 16.08 18.50
N ALA A 71 -0.97 15.70 19.37
CA ALA A 71 -0.75 14.62 20.33
C ALA A 71 -0.48 13.29 19.58
N VAL A 72 0.80 13.06 19.23
CA VAL A 72 1.36 11.91 18.48
C VAL A 72 1.33 10.62 19.32
N LEU A 73 0.85 10.70 20.56
CA LEU A 73 0.84 9.57 21.49
C LEU A 73 -0.07 8.42 21.04
N THR A 74 -1.02 8.63 20.13
CA THR A 74 -2.06 7.61 19.90
C THR A 74 -1.71 6.56 18.83
N GLU A 75 -1.06 6.90 17.72
CA GLU A 75 -0.94 5.97 16.57
C GLU A 75 0.15 4.91 16.74
N VAL A 76 1.34 5.28 17.22
CA VAL A 76 2.45 4.34 17.46
C VAL A 76 2.16 3.44 18.66
N GLU A 77 1.53 3.97 19.71
CA GLU A 77 1.12 3.17 20.87
C GLU A 77 -0.04 2.23 20.52
N LEU A 78 -1.00 2.69 19.72
CA LEU A 78 -2.07 1.85 19.18
C LEU A 78 -1.50 0.73 18.31
N SER A 79 -0.55 1.05 17.41
CA SER A 79 0.14 0.05 16.61
C SER A 79 0.78 -1.05 17.48
N ARG A 80 1.57 -0.67 18.50
CA ARG A 80 2.17 -1.64 19.44
C ARG A 80 1.12 -2.45 20.19
N THR A 81 0.05 -1.81 20.64
CA THR A 81 -1.03 -2.48 21.40
C THR A 81 -1.74 -3.52 20.53
N LEU A 82 -2.02 -3.18 19.27
CA LEU A 82 -2.62 -4.07 18.30
C LEU A 82 -1.69 -5.26 17.99
N ASP A 83 -0.39 -5.03 17.80
CA ASP A 83 0.57 -6.10 17.52
C ASP A 83 0.77 -7.03 18.74
N LEU A 84 0.81 -6.47 19.95
CA LEU A 84 0.85 -7.25 21.20
C LEU A 84 -0.41 -8.09 21.38
N ALA A 85 -1.59 -7.51 21.16
CA ALA A 85 -2.87 -8.23 21.26
C ALA A 85 -2.97 -9.34 20.20
N ALA A 86 -2.57 -9.07 18.96
CA ALA A 86 -2.50 -10.04 17.89
C ALA A 86 -1.52 -11.19 18.20
N SER A 87 -0.40 -10.89 18.84
CA SER A 87 0.63 -11.86 19.21
C SER A 87 0.21 -12.74 20.39
N ALA A 88 -0.52 -12.18 21.35
CA ALA A 88 -1.02 -12.91 22.52
C ALA A 88 -2.12 -13.93 22.15
N LEU A 89 -2.94 -13.62 21.15
CA LEU A 89 -4.05 -14.49 20.71
C LEU A 89 -3.59 -15.60 19.76
N GLY A 90 -2.46 -15.40 19.07
CA GLY A 90 -1.96 -16.30 18.03
C GLY A 90 -2.89 -16.35 16.81
N ASP A 91 -2.32 -16.49 15.61
CA ASP A 91 -3.02 -17.09 14.45
C ASP A 91 -2.07 -17.19 13.24
N PRO A 92 -2.22 -18.19 12.37
CA PRO A 92 -1.66 -18.16 11.04
C PRO A 92 -2.42 -17.09 10.24
N GLU A 93 -1.67 -16.15 9.67
CA GLU A 93 -2.15 -15.32 8.57
C GLU A 93 -2.92 -16.21 7.59
N PRO A 94 -4.12 -15.82 7.12
CA PRO A 94 -4.75 -16.58 6.05
C PRO A 94 -3.73 -16.70 4.92
N SER A 95 -3.52 -17.92 4.40
CA SER A 95 -2.60 -18.22 3.29
C SER A 95 -3.04 -17.60 1.96
N VAL A 96 -3.71 -16.46 2.01
CA VAL A 96 -3.92 -15.57 0.88
C VAL A 96 -2.88 -14.47 1.07
N PRO A 97 -1.61 -14.68 0.66
CA PRO A 97 -0.83 -13.51 0.32
C PRO A 97 -1.69 -12.71 -0.64
N LEU A 98 -1.67 -11.36 -0.56
CA LEU A 98 -2.08 -10.57 -1.72
C LEU A 98 -1.42 -11.27 -2.90
N VAL A 99 -2.23 -11.88 -3.76
CA VAL A 99 -1.73 -12.52 -4.97
C VAL A 99 -1.29 -11.33 -5.79
N ARG A 100 -0.06 -10.86 -5.54
CA ARG A 100 0.75 -10.22 -6.56
C ARG A 100 0.61 -11.20 -7.71
N GLY A 101 -0.05 -10.76 -8.77
CA GLY A 101 -0.28 -11.60 -9.93
C GLY A 101 1.03 -12.26 -10.32
N ASP A 102 0.95 -13.39 -11.01
CA ASP A 102 2.12 -14.17 -11.46
C ASP A 102 3.15 -13.35 -12.27
N ARG A 103 2.83 -12.10 -12.63
CA ARG A 103 3.68 -11.14 -13.32
C ARG A 103 4.54 -10.35 -12.32
N VAL A 104 5.80 -10.75 -12.17
CA VAL A 104 6.84 -9.96 -11.48
C VAL A 104 7.72 -9.27 -12.53
N VAL A 105 7.89 -7.95 -12.41
CA VAL A 105 8.83 -7.20 -13.27
C VAL A 105 10.29 -7.56 -12.90
N PRO A 106 11.08 -8.17 -13.80
CA PRO A 106 12.47 -8.52 -13.55
C PRO A 106 13.34 -7.34 -13.17
N SER A 107 14.39 -7.59 -12.37
CA SER A 107 15.32 -6.55 -11.92
C SER A 107 16.02 -5.84 -13.08
N ARG A 108 16.28 -6.52 -14.20
CA ARG A 108 16.93 -5.92 -15.38
C ARG A 108 16.06 -4.80 -15.99
N GLN A 109 14.78 -5.06 -16.22
CA GLN A 109 13.82 -4.06 -16.70
C GLN A 109 13.71 -2.85 -15.76
N ARG A 110 13.70 -3.10 -14.44
CA ARG A 110 13.72 -2.02 -13.45
C ARG A 110 15.00 -1.18 -13.52
N LEU A 111 16.16 -1.81 -13.68
CA LEU A 111 17.43 -1.08 -13.82
C LEU A 111 17.48 -0.26 -15.13
N ASP A 112 16.97 -0.80 -16.23
CA ASP A 112 16.88 -0.08 -17.51
C ASP A 112 15.95 1.15 -17.39
N ALA A 113 14.81 0.99 -16.72
CA ALA A 113 13.91 2.09 -16.39
C ALA A 113 14.58 3.18 -15.51
N VAL A 114 15.37 2.78 -14.51
CA VAL A 114 16.14 3.70 -13.65
C VAL A 114 17.23 4.42 -14.45
N ALA A 115 17.88 3.74 -15.39
CA ALA A 115 18.88 4.35 -16.27
C ALA A 115 18.24 5.45 -17.12
N MET A 116 17.07 5.19 -17.71
CA MET A 116 16.33 6.22 -18.48
C MET A 116 15.94 7.43 -17.62
N LEU A 117 15.46 7.21 -16.40
CA LEU A 117 15.17 8.32 -15.47
C LEU A 117 16.44 9.07 -15.08
N THR A 118 17.58 8.39 -15.01
CA THR A 118 18.86 9.02 -14.68
C THR A 118 19.32 9.98 -15.77
N GLU A 119 19.09 9.63 -17.02
CA GLU A 119 19.43 10.47 -18.18
C GLU A 119 18.47 11.65 -18.35
N ARG A 120 17.18 11.45 -18.08
CA ARG A 120 16.11 12.38 -18.49
C ARG A 120 15.49 13.19 -17.35
N GLU A 121 15.58 12.72 -16.10
CA GLU A 121 14.97 13.36 -14.93
C GLU A 121 16.04 13.77 -13.91
N SER A 122 16.79 14.83 -14.24
CA SER A 122 17.84 15.39 -13.36
C SER A 122 17.32 15.91 -12.02
N ARG A 123 16.03 16.25 -11.93
CA ARG A 123 15.35 16.69 -10.70
C ARG A 123 15.16 15.60 -9.65
N LEU A 124 15.12 14.33 -10.08
CA LEU A 124 14.91 13.21 -9.18
C LEU A 124 16.26 12.75 -8.64
N SER A 125 16.38 12.56 -7.33
CA SER A 125 17.55 11.91 -6.74
C SER A 125 17.62 10.43 -7.14
N ALA A 126 18.79 9.81 -7.00
CA ALA A 126 18.95 8.39 -7.29
C ALA A 126 17.96 7.51 -6.51
N LEU A 127 17.73 7.83 -5.23
CA LEU A 127 16.74 7.13 -4.40
C LEU A 127 15.30 7.36 -4.87
N GLN A 128 14.95 8.57 -5.30
CA GLN A 128 13.61 8.86 -5.83
C GLN A 128 13.33 8.10 -7.13
N ARG A 129 14.33 7.96 -8.00
CA ARG A 129 14.20 7.18 -9.25
C ARG A 129 13.99 5.69 -8.95
N LEU A 130 14.75 5.14 -8.02
CA LEU A 130 14.57 3.74 -7.57
C LEU A 130 13.18 3.52 -6.97
N ALA A 131 12.77 4.37 -6.02
CA ALA A 131 11.47 4.27 -5.37
C ALA A 131 10.31 4.40 -6.37
N LEU A 132 10.42 5.31 -7.34
CA LEU A 132 9.42 5.48 -8.39
C LEU A 132 9.29 4.22 -9.25
N VAL A 133 10.41 3.65 -9.68
CA VAL A 133 10.43 2.45 -10.51
C VAL A 133 9.92 1.23 -9.75
N ASP A 134 10.32 1.04 -8.49
CA ASP A 134 9.83 -0.07 -7.67
C ASP A 134 8.32 0.06 -7.39
N ALA A 135 7.83 1.28 -7.15
CA ALA A 135 6.39 1.53 -6.99
C ALA A 135 5.63 1.24 -8.29
N ALA A 136 6.09 1.74 -9.44
CA ALA A 136 5.46 1.46 -10.74
C ALA A 136 5.49 -0.05 -11.07
N ALA A 137 6.61 -0.73 -10.82
CA ALA A 137 6.74 -2.17 -11.00
C ALA A 137 5.82 -2.96 -10.06
N SER A 138 5.61 -2.49 -8.83
CA SER A 138 4.67 -3.12 -7.90
C SER A 138 3.23 -3.05 -8.41
N TRP A 139 2.81 -1.91 -8.95
CA TRP A 139 1.48 -1.78 -9.57
C TRP A 139 1.31 -2.69 -10.78
N LEU A 140 2.35 -2.88 -11.60
CA LEU A 140 2.29 -3.81 -12.74
C LEU A 140 2.13 -5.28 -12.33
N SER A 141 2.42 -5.61 -11.08
CA SER A 141 2.17 -6.92 -10.49
C SER A 141 0.77 -7.07 -9.89
N GLU A 142 -0.02 -6.00 -9.77
CA GLU A 142 -1.38 -6.07 -9.23
C GLU A 142 -2.38 -6.58 -10.30
N PRO A 143 -3.26 -7.54 -9.97
CA PRO A 143 -4.31 -7.97 -10.88
C PRO A 143 -5.38 -6.87 -11.02
N ASN A 144 -5.73 -6.55 -12.27
CA ASN A 144 -6.76 -5.57 -12.66
C ASN A 144 -6.42 -4.10 -12.36
N GLY A 145 -6.01 -3.36 -13.39
CA GLY A 145 -5.91 -1.89 -13.35
C GLY A 145 -4.59 -1.30 -12.84
N GLY A 146 -3.66 -2.16 -12.40
CA GLY A 146 -2.31 -1.76 -12.00
C GLY A 146 -1.53 -1.03 -13.11
N GLU A 147 -1.80 -1.37 -14.38
CA GLU A 147 -1.20 -0.68 -15.54
C GLU A 147 -1.57 0.81 -15.60
N GLN A 148 -2.83 1.18 -15.33
CA GLN A 148 -3.24 2.59 -15.32
C GLN A 148 -2.61 3.36 -14.16
N LEU A 149 -2.49 2.72 -12.99
CA LEU A 149 -1.84 3.33 -11.82
C LEU A 149 -0.33 3.53 -12.04
N ALA A 150 0.35 2.54 -12.61
CA ALA A 150 1.75 2.66 -12.99
C ALA A 150 1.95 3.80 -14.00
N HIS A 151 1.09 3.88 -15.02
CA HIS A 151 1.15 4.94 -16.03
C HIS A 151 0.88 6.33 -15.43
N ALA A 152 -0.16 6.47 -14.59
CA ALA A 152 -0.48 7.72 -13.92
C ALA A 152 0.64 8.18 -12.98
N LEU A 153 1.24 7.25 -12.23
CA LEU A 153 2.38 7.53 -11.35
C LEU A 153 3.58 8.06 -12.14
N LEU A 154 3.95 7.39 -13.22
CA LEU A 154 5.06 7.82 -14.08
C LEU A 154 4.75 9.15 -14.76
N GLY A 155 3.53 9.37 -15.23
CA GLY A 155 3.08 10.63 -15.83
C GLY A 155 3.13 11.80 -14.86
N ALA A 156 2.80 11.59 -13.58
CA ALA A 156 2.91 12.62 -12.55
C ALA A 156 4.37 12.91 -12.15
N ALA A 157 5.23 11.88 -12.19
CA ALA A 157 6.61 11.98 -11.71
C ALA A 157 7.64 12.38 -12.77
N CYS A 158 7.36 12.21 -14.06
CA CYS A 158 8.23 12.66 -15.14
C CYS A 158 7.86 14.08 -15.59
N THR A 159 8.85 14.83 -16.08
CA THR A 159 8.65 16.18 -16.64
C THR A 159 7.96 16.16 -17.99
N THR A 160 8.15 15.08 -18.74
CA THR A 160 7.62 14.91 -20.09
C THR A 160 6.89 13.58 -20.20
N GLU A 161 5.76 13.61 -20.91
CA GLU A 161 4.95 12.41 -21.19
C GLU A 161 5.77 11.35 -21.94
N VAL A 162 6.61 11.78 -22.87
CA VAL A 162 7.54 10.92 -23.61
C VAL A 162 8.52 10.18 -22.69
N THR A 163 8.97 10.79 -21.60
CA THR A 163 9.85 10.10 -20.64
C THR A 163 9.06 9.08 -19.81
N ALA A 164 7.86 9.44 -19.37
CA ALA A 164 6.98 8.51 -18.66
C ALA A 164 6.65 7.28 -19.51
N GLU A 165 6.35 7.47 -20.79
CA GLU A 165 6.04 6.39 -21.74
C GLU A 165 7.25 5.47 -21.97
N HIS A 166 8.44 6.03 -22.20
CA HIS A 166 9.64 5.21 -22.37
C HIS A 166 9.99 4.39 -21.12
N VAL A 167 9.85 4.99 -19.93
CA VAL A 167 10.08 4.30 -18.66
C VAL A 167 9.03 3.20 -18.46
N TYR A 168 7.78 3.47 -18.80
CA TYR A 168 6.72 2.45 -18.77
C TYR A 168 7.03 1.29 -19.72
N LEU A 169 7.42 1.57 -20.97
CA LEU A 169 7.80 0.55 -21.95
C LEU A 169 9.01 -0.28 -21.49
N ALA A 170 9.98 0.34 -20.82
CA ALA A 170 11.12 -0.36 -20.21
C ALA A 170 10.69 -1.42 -19.18
N LEU A 171 9.62 -1.13 -18.44
CA LEU A 171 9.10 -2.00 -17.38
C LEU A 171 8.24 -3.16 -17.91
N ILE A 172 7.71 -3.06 -19.13
CA ILE A 172 6.81 -4.08 -19.69
C ILE A 172 7.41 -4.86 -20.85
N THR A 173 8.43 -4.31 -21.53
CA THR A 173 9.06 -4.95 -22.69
C THR A 173 10.10 -5.98 -22.22
N PRO A 174 9.97 -7.27 -22.55
CA PRO A 174 10.98 -8.28 -22.24
C PRO A 174 12.35 -7.85 -22.77
N PRO A 175 13.46 -8.09 -22.04
CA PRO A 175 14.77 -7.94 -22.65
C PRO A 175 14.88 -8.89 -23.85
N ASP A 176 15.34 -8.41 -24.99
CA ASP A 176 15.62 -9.25 -26.16
C ASP A 176 16.63 -10.33 -25.73
N ASN A 177 16.22 -11.61 -25.79
CA ASN A 177 17.13 -12.74 -25.66
C ASN A 177 17.88 -12.90 -26.98
N SER A 178 18.84 -12.01 -27.25
CA SER A 178 19.76 -12.14 -28.37
C SER A 178 21.01 -12.94 -27.98
N ASP A 179 20.83 -14.13 -27.39
CA ASP A 179 21.90 -15.09 -27.09
C ASP A 179 21.34 -16.52 -27.14
N ASP A 180 21.04 -17.05 -28.33
CA ASP A 180 20.95 -18.52 -28.54
C ASP A 180 21.17 -18.97 -30.00
N HIS A 181 22.10 -18.33 -30.71
CA HIS A 181 22.58 -18.78 -32.02
C HIS A 181 24.11 -18.86 -32.05
N SER A 182 24.67 -19.74 -31.23
CA SER A 182 26.04 -20.22 -31.43
C SER A 182 26.18 -21.59 -30.77
N GLU A 183 25.84 -22.64 -31.51
CA GLU A 183 26.63 -23.87 -31.60
C GLU A 183 25.99 -24.83 -32.62
N GLY A 184 26.69 -25.01 -33.73
CA GLY A 184 26.27 -25.90 -34.82
C GLY A 184 27.29 -25.88 -35.95
N LEU A 185 28.55 -26.17 -35.65
CA LEU A 185 29.56 -26.44 -36.69
C LEU A 185 29.23 -27.80 -37.35
N PRO A 186 29.18 -27.88 -38.68
CA PRO A 186 28.98 -29.15 -39.37
C PRO A 186 30.26 -30.00 -39.31
N SER A 187 30.10 -31.30 -39.06
CA SER A 187 31.12 -32.33 -39.27
C SER A 187 31.06 -32.86 -40.70
#